data_AF-A0A9D7PLR5-F1
#
_entry.id   AF-A0A9D7PLR5-F1
#
_cell.length_a   1.000
_cell.length_b   1.000
_cell.length_c   1.000
_cell.angle_alpha   90.00
_cell.angle_beta   90.00
_cell.angle_gamma   90.00
#
_symmetry.space_group_name_H-M   'P 1'
#
loop_
_entity.id
_entity.type
_entity.pdbx_description
1 polymer ?
#
loop_
_entity_poly.entity_id
_entity_poly.type
_entity_poly.pdbx_seq_one_letter_code
_entity_poly.pdbx_strand_id
1 'polypeptide(L)'
;MKEIFLIVHFIGLAMGLGTSIAMMFLGIAAAKMPAEDAKKFRTGSSVLLRMGQIGLVLLILSGGYLMTPYWKSLGNTPLLMAKLVLVLVLAALIITISSYSNKIKGGDERYGDKVTTLGRFTLITALVIVVLAVLIFH
;
A
#
# COMPACT_ATOMS: atom_id res chain seq x y z
N MET A 1 -2.25 11.61 -23.29
CA MET A 1 -2.90 11.84 -21.97
C MET A 1 -3.01 10.53 -21.20
N LYS A 2 -3.57 9.48 -21.81
CA LYS A 2 -3.66 8.13 -21.21
C LYS A 2 -2.29 7.56 -20.79
N GLU A 3 -1.24 7.78 -21.58
CA GLU A 3 0.11 7.29 -21.25
C GLU A 3 0.66 7.94 -19.99
N ILE A 4 0.45 9.25 -19.81
CA ILE A 4 0.88 10.00 -18.62
C ILE A 4 0.23 9.41 -17.37
N PHE A 5 -1.09 9.16 -17.41
CA PHE A 5 -1.79 8.55 -16.28
C PHE A 5 -1.35 7.11 -16.04
N LEU A 6 -1.02 6.33 -17.07
CA LEU A 6 -0.43 4.99 -16.91
C LEU A 6 0.94 5.05 -16.22
N ILE A 7 1.81 5.97 -16.64
CA ILE A 7 3.12 6.18 -16.01
C ILE A 7 2.93 6.55 -14.53
N VAL A 8 2.06 7.52 -14.24
CA VAL A 8 1.74 7.93 -12.86
C VAL A 8 1.16 6.76 -12.06
N HIS A 9 0.31 5.93 -12.67
CA HIS A 9 -0.25 4.75 -12.04
C HIS A 9 0.83 3.73 -11.65
N PHE A 10 1.75 3.44 -12.57
CA PHE A 10 2.86 2.51 -12.31
C PHE A 10 3.87 3.07 -11.30
N ILE A 11 4.12 4.38 -11.29
CA ILE A 11 4.92 5.02 -10.24
C ILE A 11 4.23 4.85 -8.89
N GLY A 12 2.94 5.14 -8.80
CA GLY A 12 2.17 4.94 -7.58
C GLY A 12 2.21 3.49 -7.10
N LEU A 13 2.10 2.54 -8.03
CA LEU A 13 2.22 1.11 -7.78
C LEU A 13 3.58 0.74 -7.22
N ALA A 14 4.65 1.17 -7.87
CA ALA A 14 6.03 0.92 -7.46
C ALA A 14 6.32 1.51 -6.07
N MET A 15 5.82 2.72 -5.79
CA MET A 15 5.95 3.35 -4.47
C MET A 15 5.18 2.59 -3.39
N GLY A 16 3.91 2.24 -3.64
CA GLY A 16 3.07 1.54 -2.67
C GLY A 16 3.56 0.13 -2.32
N LEU A 17 3.85 -0.68 -3.36
CA LEU A 17 4.42 -2.02 -3.18
C LEU A 17 5.83 -1.96 -2.62
N GLY A 18 6.68 -1.08 -3.18
CA GLY A 18 8.07 -0.91 -2.77
C GLY A 18 8.18 -0.52 -1.30
N THR A 19 7.36 0.41 -0.82
CA THR A 19 7.27 0.74 0.61
C THR A 19 6.91 -0.48 1.46
N SER A 20 5.91 -1.26 1.05
CA SER A 20 5.45 -2.42 1.83
C SER A 20 6.54 -3.50 1.95
N ILE A 21 7.24 -3.77 0.85
CA ILE A 21 8.38 -4.68 0.80
C ILE A 21 9.53 -4.14 1.66
N ALA A 22 9.90 -2.87 1.51
CA ALA A 22 10.97 -2.25 2.28
C ALA A 22 10.67 -2.29 3.79
N MET A 23 9.45 -1.95 4.21
CA MET A 23 9.04 -2.00 5.62
C MET A 23 9.10 -3.41 6.21
N MET A 24 8.81 -4.45 5.41
CA MET A 24 8.99 -5.84 5.83
C MET A 24 10.46 -6.15 6.12
N PHE A 25 11.37 -5.82 5.19
CA PHE A 25 12.81 -6.06 5.38
C PHE A 25 13.38 -5.24 6.55
N LEU A 26 12.96 -3.98 6.70
CA LEU A 26 13.34 -3.14 7.83
C LEU A 26 12.82 -3.71 9.17
N GLY A 27 11.62 -4.30 9.17
CA GLY A 27 11.11 -5.02 10.34
C GLY A 27 11.98 -6.21 10.73
N ILE A 28 12.44 -7.01 9.75
CA ILE A 28 13.35 -8.15 9.96
C ILE A 28 14.71 -7.67 10.48
N ALA A 29 15.25 -6.58 9.92
CA ALA A 29 16.51 -6.00 10.37
C ALA A 29 16.41 -5.47 11.81
N ALA A 30 15.35 -4.73 12.12
CA ALA A 30 15.10 -4.17 13.45
C ALA A 30 14.94 -5.25 14.53
N ALA A 31 14.40 -6.42 14.18
CA ALA A 31 14.22 -7.53 15.13
C ALA A 31 15.54 -8.14 15.64
N LYS A 32 16.67 -7.86 14.94
CA LYS A 32 18.01 -8.34 15.30
C LYS A 32 18.81 -7.30 16.10
N MET A 33 18.22 -6.13 16.39
CA MET A 33 18.90 -5.02 17.06
C MET A 33 18.52 -4.95 18.55
N PRO A 34 19.37 -4.35 19.40
CA PRO A 34 18.97 -3.93 20.74
C PRO A 34 17.75 -3.00 20.70
N ALA A 35 16.91 -3.05 21.74
CA ALA A 35 15.62 -2.34 21.76
C ALA A 35 15.74 -0.82 21.52
N GLU A 36 16.79 -0.17 22.06
CA GLU A 36 17.03 1.26 21.84
C GLU A 36 17.39 1.59 20.39
N ASP A 37 18.24 0.78 19.76
CA ASP A 37 18.66 0.96 18.37
C ASP A 37 17.52 0.66 17.40
N ALA A 38 16.73 -0.39 17.68
CA ALA A 38 15.54 -0.73 16.93
C ALA A 38 14.52 0.42 16.92
N LYS A 39 14.36 1.13 18.04
CA LYS A 39 13.47 2.29 18.14
C LYS A 39 13.95 3.43 17.25
N LYS A 40 15.23 3.81 17.33
CA LYS A 40 15.84 4.84 16.46
C LYS A 40 15.71 4.48 14.98
N PHE A 41 15.97 3.23 14.63
CA PHE A 41 15.87 2.70 13.27
C PHE A 41 14.43 2.76 12.73
N ARG A 42 13.43 2.39 13.54
CA ARG A 42 12.01 2.49 13.19
C ARG A 42 11.54 3.93 12.99
N THR A 43 12.04 4.88 13.78
CA THR A 43 11.72 6.29 13.57
C THR A 43 12.33 6.84 12.27
N GLY A 44 13.57 6.46 11.94
CA GLY A 44 14.24 6.87 10.70
C GLY A 44 13.54 6.35 9.44
N SER A 45 12.92 5.18 9.52
CA SER A 45 12.16 4.58 8.41
C SER A 45 10.76 5.16 8.19
N SER A 46 10.33 6.14 9.00
CA SER A 46 9.00 6.76 8.86
C SER A 46 8.80 7.53 7.54
N VAL A 47 9.87 7.89 6.82
CA VAL A 47 9.81 8.45 5.47
C VAL A 47 9.18 7.48 4.47
N LEU A 48 9.43 6.16 4.61
CA LEU A 48 8.89 5.15 3.71
C LEU A 48 7.36 5.05 3.81
N LEU A 49 6.81 5.24 5.01
CA LEU A 49 5.35 5.31 5.23
C LEU A 49 4.72 6.45 4.42
N ARG A 50 5.34 7.64 4.43
CA ARG A 50 4.88 8.78 3.61
C ARG A 50 4.97 8.46 2.12
N MET A 51 6.05 7.82 1.67
CA MET A 51 6.20 7.39 0.28
C MET A 51 5.07 6.44 -0.14
N GLY A 52 4.70 5.48 0.71
CA GLY A 52 3.60 4.55 0.43
C GLY A 52 2.24 5.26 0.35
N GLN A 53 1.99 6.26 1.21
CA GLN A 53 0.77 7.08 1.16
C GLN A 53 0.67 7.89 -0.13
N ILE A 54 1.78 8.54 -0.54
CA ILE A 54 1.83 9.26 -1.82
C ILE A 54 1.57 8.31 -2.97
N GLY A 55 2.21 7.13 -2.96
CA GLY A 55 1.97 6.09 -3.97
C GLY A 55 0.51 5.66 -4.07
N LEU A 56 -0.17 5.49 -2.93
CA LEU A 56 -1.60 5.18 -2.87
C LEU A 56 -2.45 6.29 -3.48
N VAL A 57 -2.17 7.56 -3.16
CA VAL A 57 -2.91 8.70 -3.73
C VAL A 57 -2.73 8.74 -5.24
N LEU A 58 -1.51 8.56 -5.74
CA LEU A 58 -1.23 8.49 -7.17
C LEU A 58 -2.00 7.34 -7.82
N LEU A 59 -2.01 6.15 -7.21
CA LEU A 59 -2.75 4.97 -7.69
C LEU A 59 -4.24 5.21 -7.83
N ILE A 60 -4.87 5.81 -6.81
CA ILE A 60 -6.32 6.03 -6.79
C ILE A 60 -6.71 7.07 -7.84
N LEU A 61 -6.01 8.20 -7.90
CA LEU A 61 -6.32 9.27 -8.85
C LEU A 61 -6.10 8.83 -10.30
N SER A 62 -4.95 8.21 -10.57
CA SER A 62 -4.63 7.71 -11.92
C SER A 62 -5.51 6.53 -12.32
N GLY A 63 -5.76 5.59 -11.41
CA GLY A 63 -6.63 4.44 -11.65
C GLY A 63 -8.07 4.87 -11.93
N GLY A 64 -8.60 5.83 -11.17
CA GLY A 64 -9.93 6.40 -11.39
C GLY A 64 -10.08 7.03 -12.77
N TYR A 65 -9.05 7.76 -13.24
CA TYR A 65 -9.03 8.30 -14.60
C TYR A 65 -8.96 7.20 -15.66
N LEU A 66 -8.08 6.21 -15.51
CA LEU A 66 -7.92 5.11 -16.46
C LEU A 66 -9.18 4.22 -16.55
N MET A 67 -10.02 4.23 -15.51
CA MET A 67 -11.30 3.54 -15.47
C MET A 67 -12.42 4.23 -16.27
N THR A 68 -12.23 5.48 -16.73
CA THR A 68 -13.26 6.25 -17.45
C THR A 68 -14.01 5.48 -18.57
N PRO A 69 -13.36 4.72 -19.48
CA PRO A 69 -14.07 3.95 -20.50
C PRO A 69 -14.66 2.63 -19.97
N TYR A 70 -14.17 2.13 -18.83
CA TYR A 70 -14.52 0.82 -18.29
C TYR A 70 -15.67 0.87 -17.27
N TRP A 71 -16.10 2.05 -16.82
CA TRP A 71 -17.22 2.17 -15.85
C TRP A 71 -18.51 1.49 -16.31
N LYS A 72 -18.82 1.55 -17.61
CA LYS A 72 -20.01 0.92 -18.18
C LYS A 72 -19.91 -0.61 -18.30
N SER A 73 -18.68 -1.15 -18.30
CA SER A 73 -18.41 -2.58 -18.44
C SER A 73 -18.13 -3.28 -17.10
N LEU A 74 -18.15 -2.54 -15.98
CA LEU A 74 -17.86 -3.06 -14.64
C LEU A 74 -18.76 -4.23 -14.26
N GLY A 75 -20.05 -4.16 -14.59
CA GLY A 75 -21.01 -5.23 -14.31
C GLY A 75 -20.74 -6.52 -15.09
N ASN A 76 -20.04 -6.43 -16.22
CA ASN A 76 -19.76 -7.57 -17.10
C ASN A 76 -18.35 -8.16 -16.89
N THR A 77 -17.53 -7.53 -16.04
CA THR A 77 -16.13 -7.93 -15.80
C THR A 77 -15.88 -8.17 -14.31
N PRO A 78 -16.24 -9.35 -13.77
CA PRO A 78 -16.11 -9.67 -12.34
C PRO A 78 -14.69 -9.47 -11.80
N LEU A 79 -13.67 -9.74 -12.61
CA LEU A 79 -12.26 -9.55 -12.24
C LEU A 79 -11.92 -8.06 -12.02
N LEU A 80 -12.47 -7.16 -12.85
CA LEU A 80 -12.25 -5.72 -12.71
C LEU A 80 -12.89 -5.19 -11.44
N MET A 81 -14.10 -5.66 -11.11
CA MET A 81 -14.78 -5.34 -9.86
C MET A 81 -13.99 -5.85 -8.65
N ALA A 82 -13.49 -7.09 -8.70
CA ALA A 82 -12.62 -7.64 -7.65
C ALA A 82 -11.36 -6.79 -7.45
N LYS A 83 -10.69 -6.34 -8.54
CA LYS A 83 -9.54 -5.43 -8.46
C LYS A 83 -9.91 -4.13 -7.74
N LEU A 84 -11.03 -3.50 -8.08
CA LEU A 84 -11.45 -2.24 -7.45
C LEU A 84 -11.78 -2.42 -5.97
N VAL A 85 -12.47 -3.51 -5.61
CA VAL A 85 -12.74 -3.84 -4.19
C VAL A 85 -11.42 -4.02 -3.43
N LEU A 86 -10.44 -4.71 -4.01
CA LEU A 86 -9.12 -4.86 -3.38
C LEU A 86 -8.39 -3.53 -3.23
N VAL A 87 -8.50 -2.60 -4.18
CA VAL A 87 -7.94 -1.24 -4.04
C VAL A 87 -8.58 -0.49 -2.87
N LEU A 88 -9.88 -0.64 -2.65
CA LEU A 88 -10.57 -0.06 -1.48
C LEU A 88 -10.10 -0.71 -0.17
N VAL A 89 -9.96 -2.04 -0.15
CA VAL A 89 -9.40 -2.77 0.99
C VAL A 89 -7.98 -2.31 1.29
N LEU A 90 -7.14 -2.15 0.26
CA LEU A 90 -5.78 -1.65 0.39
C LEU A 90 -5.76 -0.25 1.02
N ALA A 91 -6.63 0.65 0.56
CA ALA A 91 -6.75 2.00 1.11
C ALA A 91 -7.17 1.98 2.59
N ALA A 92 -8.16 1.16 2.95
CA ALA A 92 -8.60 1.01 4.34
C ALA A 92 -7.49 0.46 5.25
N LEU A 93 -6.71 -0.52 4.77
CA LEU A 93 -5.56 -1.06 5.50
C LEU A 93 -4.50 0.01 5.73
N ILE A 94 -4.14 0.79 4.71
CA ILE A 94 -3.12 1.85 4.81
C ILE A 94 -3.58 2.95 5.78
N ILE A 95 -4.83 3.39 5.71
CA ILE A 95 -5.40 4.38 6.64
C ILE A 95 -5.34 3.85 8.08
N THR A 96 -5.72 2.59 8.29
CA THR A 96 -5.68 1.94 9.62
C THR A 96 -4.25 1.87 10.16
N ILE A 97 -3.29 1.44 9.33
CA ILE A 97 -1.86 1.41 9.67
C ILE A 97 -1.36 2.80 10.04
N SER A 98 -1.73 3.82 9.27
CA SER A 98 -1.34 5.21 9.56
C SER A 98 -1.89 5.69 10.89
N SER A 99 -3.15 5.37 11.20
CA SER A 99 -3.78 5.72 12.48
C SER A 99 -3.05 5.06 13.65
N TYR A 100 -2.79 3.75 13.57
CA TYR A 100 -2.07 3.01 14.61
C TYR A 100 -0.61 3.47 14.74
N SER A 101 0.06 3.76 13.63
CA SER A 101 1.43 4.30 13.65
C SER A 101 1.52 5.63 14.39
N ASN A 102 0.49 6.50 14.27
CA ASN A 102 0.41 7.75 15.02
C ASN A 102 0.16 7.50 16.51
N LYS A 103 -0.63 6.49 16.89
CA LYS A 103 -0.84 6.10 18.30
C LYS A 103 0.42 5.52 18.96
N ILE A 104 1.22 4.75 18.22
CA ILE A 104 2.51 4.23 18.70
C ILE A 104 3.47 5.39 19.00
N LYS A 105 3.51 6.42 18.13
CA LYS A 105 4.31 7.63 18.39
C LYS A 105 3.87 8.38 19.65
N GLY A 106 2.60 8.27 20.03
CA GLY A 106 2.04 8.81 21.27
C GLY A 106 2.33 7.98 22.52
N GLY A 107 3.07 6.86 22.41
CA GLY A 107 3.52 6.04 23.54
C GLY A 107 2.73 4.75 23.77
N ASP A 108 1.73 4.43 22.94
CA ASP A 108 0.96 3.18 23.08
C ASP A 108 1.54 2.05 22.24
N GLU A 109 2.47 1.29 22.83
CA GLU A 109 3.20 0.20 22.17
C GLU A 109 2.32 -1.01 21.80
N ARG A 110 1.11 -1.12 22.36
CA ARG A 110 0.17 -2.24 22.11
C ARG A 110 -0.27 -2.36 20.64
N TYR A 111 -0.10 -1.32 19.85
CA TYR A 111 -0.45 -1.32 18.42
C TYR A 111 0.69 -1.77 17.50
N GLY A 112 1.91 -1.97 18.02
CA GLY A 112 3.08 -2.35 17.23
C GLY A 112 2.87 -3.63 16.42
N ASP A 113 2.46 -4.71 17.08
CA ASP A 113 2.23 -6.00 16.45
C ASP A 113 1.10 -5.93 15.41
N LYS A 114 0.03 -5.19 15.72
CA LYS A 114 -1.10 -4.98 14.79
C LYS A 114 -0.65 -4.27 13.52
N VAL A 115 0.21 -3.25 13.62
CA VAL A 115 0.76 -2.56 12.44
C VAL A 115 1.58 -3.51 11.58
N THR A 116 2.41 -4.36 12.18
CA THR A 116 3.18 -5.37 11.44
C THR A 116 2.29 -6.39 10.73
N THR A 117 1.26 -6.92 11.42
CA THR A 117 0.32 -7.87 10.82
C THR A 117 -0.48 -7.23 9.68
N LEU A 118 -1.03 -6.03 9.89
CA LEU A 118 -1.76 -5.30 8.84
C LEU A 118 -0.84 -4.98 7.66
N GLY A 119 0.43 -4.65 7.89
CA GLY A 119 1.40 -4.42 6.82
C GLY A 119 1.61 -5.64 5.91
N ARG A 120 1.61 -6.86 6.47
CA ARG A 120 1.66 -8.10 5.67
C ARG A 120 0.42 -8.28 4.81
N PHE A 121 -0.77 -8.01 5.37
CA PHE A 121 -2.02 -8.04 4.60
C PHE A 121 -2.04 -6.99 3.48
N THR A 122 -1.51 -5.79 3.72
CA THR A 122 -1.35 -4.74 2.71
C THR A 122 -0.47 -5.24 1.56
N LEU A 123 0.67 -5.89 1.86
CA LEU A 123 1.56 -6.45 0.84
C LEU A 123 0.86 -7.51 -0.02
N ILE A 124 0.20 -8.48 0.62
CA ILE A 124 -0.54 -9.54 -0.07
C ILE A 124 -1.63 -8.93 -0.96
N THR A 125 -2.42 -8.00 -0.40
CA THR A 125 -3.49 -7.30 -1.13
C THR A 125 -2.93 -6.58 -2.36
N ALA A 126 -1.82 -5.86 -2.22
CA ALA A 126 -1.18 -5.15 -3.32
C ALA A 126 -0.65 -6.10 -4.41
N LEU A 127 -0.08 -7.25 -4.04
CA LEU A 127 0.36 -8.27 -4.99
C LEU A 127 -0.81 -8.86 -5.77
N VAL A 128 -1.91 -9.20 -5.08
CA VAL A 128 -3.13 -9.71 -5.75
C VAL A 128 -3.69 -8.67 -6.72
N ILE A 129 -3.68 -7.38 -6.37
CA ILE A 129 -4.09 -6.29 -7.28
C ILE A 129 -3.23 -6.27 -8.56
N VAL A 130 -1.91 -6.47 -8.44
CA VAL A 130 -1.01 -6.54 -9.62
C VAL A 130 -1.33 -7.75 -10.48
N VAL A 131 -1.49 -8.93 -9.89
CA VAL A 131 -1.84 -10.15 -10.62
C VAL A 131 -3.15 -9.97 -11.38
N LEU A 132 -4.20 -9.46 -10.72
CA LEU A 132 -5.47 -9.17 -11.37
C LEU A 132 -5.31 -8.12 -12.48
N ALA A 133 -4.49 -7.09 -12.29
CA ALA A 133 -4.24 -6.10 -13.32
C ALA A 133 -3.61 -6.72 -14.57
N VAL A 134 -2.64 -7.63 -14.41
CA VAL A 134 -2.06 -8.37 -15.54
C VAL A 134 -3.13 -9.21 -16.23
N LEU A 135 -3.91 -10.01 -15.49
CA LEU A 135 -4.94 -10.87 -16.07
C LEU A 135 -6.06 -10.12 -16.81
N ILE A 136 -6.35 -8.88 -16.42
CA ILE A 136 -7.41 -8.07 -17.05
C ILE A 136 -6.91 -7.33 -18.31
N PHE A 137 -5.63 -6.93 -18.32
CA PHE A 137 -5.09 -6.00 -19.32
C PHE A 137 -4.00 -6.59 -20.23
N HIS A 138 -3.61 -7.86 -20.06
CA HIS A 138 -2.95 -8.66 -21.10
C HIS A 138 -4.02 -9.17 -22.08
#